data_AF-A0A7W1J702-F1
#
_entry.id   AF-A0A7W1J702-F1
#
_cell.length_a   1.000
_cell.length_b   1.000
_cell.length_c   1.000
_cell.angle_alpha   90.00
_cell.angle_beta   90.00
_cell.angle_gamma   90.00
#
_symmetry.space_group_name_H-M   'P 1'
#
loop_
_entity.id
_entity.type
_entity.pdbx_description
1 polymer ?
#
loop_
_entity_poly.entity_id
_entity_poly.type
_entity_poly.pdbx_seq_one_letter_code
_entity_poly.pdbx_strand_id
1 'polypeptide(L)' 'KSPIYYFMELRLMDLQVLAAYTGFWKFTIKRHMKPSVFQSLNEKKLNIYAKAFDISVEELKNFKGAPQL' A
#
# COMPACT_ATOMS: atom_id res chain seq x y z
N LYS A 1 -9.26 6.26 -2.81
CA LYS A 1 -7.81 5.92 -2.80
C LYS A 1 -7.66 4.48 -2.32
N SER A 2 -6.68 3.69 -2.80
CA SER A 2 -6.52 2.29 -2.36
C SER A 2 -5.90 2.19 -0.95
N PRO A 3 -5.92 1.01 -0.30
CA PRO A 3 -5.26 0.79 0.98
C PRO A 3 -3.76 1.15 0.99
N ILE A 4 -3.02 0.94 -0.11
CA ILE A 4 -1.60 1.33 -0.20
C ILE A 4 -1.42 2.82 0.04
N TYR A 5 -2.31 3.65 -0.50
CA TYR A 5 -2.24 5.11 -0.28
C TYR A 5 -2.48 5.44 1.20
N TYR A 6 -3.48 4.81 1.81
CA TYR A 6 -3.82 5.05 3.21
C TYR A 6 -2.67 4.66 4.14
N PHE A 7 -2.13 3.44 4.00
CA PHE A 7 -1.05 2.97 4.88
C PHE A 7 0.26 3.73 4.67
N MET A 8 0.51 4.26 3.46
CA MET A 8 1.61 5.18 3.23
C MET A 8 1.47 6.44 4.10
N GLU A 9 0.30 7.09 4.11
CA GLU A 9 0.03 8.26 4.94
C GLU A 9 0.05 7.92 6.44
N LEU A 10 -0.60 6.81 6.83
CA LEU A 10 -0.66 6.36 8.23
C LEU A 10 0.74 6.08 8.82
N ARG A 11 1.65 5.52 8.01
CA ARG A 11 3.04 5.28 8.40
C ARG A 11 3.96 6.49 8.16
N LEU A 12 3.40 7.65 7.81
CA LEU A 12 4.13 8.88 7.54
C LEU A 12 5.26 8.70 6.50
N MET A 13 5.01 7.83 5.52
CA MET A 13 5.94 7.56 4.42
C MET A 13 5.63 8.47 3.25
N ASP A 14 6.67 8.92 2.54
CA ASP A 14 6.51 9.48 1.21
C ASP A 14 6.78 8.41 0.13
N LEU A 15 6.66 8.79 -1.15
CA LEU A 15 6.93 7.88 -2.27
C LEU A 15 8.40 7.43 -2.35
N GLN A 16 9.34 8.20 -1.82
CA GLN A 16 10.76 7.86 -1.84
C GLN A 16 11.09 6.83 -0.78
N VAL A 17 10.61 7.02 0.44
CA VAL A 17 10.69 6.05 1.52
C VAL A 17 10.03 4.75 1.10
N LEU A 18 8.78 4.80 0.62
CA LEU A 18 8.06 3.59 0.22
C LEU A 18 8.75 2.85 -0.94
N ALA A 19 9.36 3.58 -1.89
CA ALA A 19 10.16 2.97 -2.95
C ALA A 19 11.41 2.26 -2.41
N ALA A 20 12.10 2.84 -1.42
CA ALA A 20 13.25 2.22 -0.79
C ALA A 20 12.91 0.90 -0.07
N TYR A 21 11.75 0.85 0.62
CA TYR A 21 11.30 -0.37 1.31
C TYR A 21 10.77 -1.45 0.36
N THR A 22 10.05 -1.04 -0.68
CA THR A 22 9.36 -2.00 -1.58
C THR A 22 10.19 -2.42 -2.78
N GLY A 23 11.23 -1.67 -3.13
CA GLY A 23 11.99 -1.83 -4.37
C GLY A 23 11.19 -1.47 -5.63
N PHE A 24 9.97 -0.93 -5.51
CA PHE A 24 9.17 -0.51 -6.64
C PHE A 24 9.50 0.91 -7.07
N TRP A 25 9.46 1.15 -8.38
CA TRP A 25 9.54 2.49 -8.94
C TRP A 25 8.38 3.36 -8.44
N LYS A 26 8.66 4.66 -8.23
CA LYS A 26 7.65 5.64 -7.78
C LYS A 26 6.40 5.65 -8.66
N PHE A 27 6.53 5.49 -9.98
CA PHE A 27 5.38 5.44 -10.89
C PHE A 27 4.55 4.16 -10.74
N THR A 28 5.19 3.02 -10.44
CA THR A 28 4.50 1.75 -10.15
C THR A 28 3.70 1.87 -8.86
N ILE A 29 4.27 2.49 -7.82
CA ILE A 29 3.57 2.75 -6.56
C ILE A 29 2.36 3.66 -6.80
N LYS A 30 2.52 4.77 -7.53
CA LYS A 30 1.40 5.65 -7.93
C LYS A 30 0.31 4.89 -8.69
N ARG A 31 0.69 3.95 -9.56
CA ARG A 31 -0.27 3.09 -10.28
C ARG A 31 -1.01 2.16 -9.32
N HIS A 32 -0.29 1.50 -8.41
CA HIS A 32 -0.86 0.60 -7.39
C HIS A 32 -1.78 1.32 -6.39
N MET A 33 -1.61 2.64 -6.21
CA MET A 33 -2.51 3.45 -5.38
C MET A 33 -3.94 3.59 -5.93
N LYS A 34 -4.17 3.24 -7.21
CA LYS A 34 -5.51 3.23 -7.82
C LYS A 34 -6.30 1.99 -7.37
N PRO A 35 -7.57 2.12 -6.90
CA PRO A 35 -8.34 0.98 -6.41
C PRO A 35 -8.45 -0.20 -7.39
N SER A 36 -8.73 0.09 -8.67
CA SER A 36 -8.83 -0.95 -9.70
C SER A 36 -7.53 -1.71 -9.92
N VAL A 37 -6.38 -1.04 -9.80
CA VAL A 37 -5.08 -1.69 -9.90
C VAL A 37 -4.77 -2.49 -8.65
N PHE A 38 -5.04 -1.93 -7.46
CA PHE A 38 -4.83 -2.62 -6.19
C PHE A 38 -5.56 -3.97 -6.13
N GLN A 39 -6.82 -4.01 -6.57
CA GLN A 39 -7.62 -5.23 -6.62
C GLN A 39 -7.01 -6.31 -7.54
N SER A 40 -6.21 -5.91 -8.54
CA SER A 40 -5.52 -6.83 -9.45
C SER A 40 -4.13 -7.27 -8.98
N LEU A 41 -3.65 -6.78 -7.83
CA LEU A 41 -2.32 -7.13 -7.33
C LEU A 41 -2.32 -8.58 -6.83
N ASN A 42 -1.31 -9.33 -7.28
CA ASN A 42 -1.06 -10.66 -6.76
C ASN A 42 -0.52 -10.61 -5.33
N GLU A 43 -0.58 -11.76 -4.67
CA GLU A 43 -0.19 -11.93 -3.28
C GLU A 43 1.28 -11.57 -3.01
N LYS A 44 2.19 -11.83 -3.96
CA LYS A 44 3.60 -11.44 -3.83
C LYS A 44 3.77 -9.94 -3.68
N LYS A 45 3.08 -9.13 -4.50
CA LYS A 45 3.14 -7.67 -4.40
C LYS A 45 2.47 -7.15 -3.13
N LEU A 46 1.36 -7.76 -2.72
CA LEU A 46 0.68 -7.40 -1.48
C LEU A 46 1.55 -7.67 -0.25
N ASN A 47 2.26 -8.80 -0.20
CA ASN A 47 3.21 -9.12 0.86
C ASN A 47 4.34 -8.09 0.97
N ILE A 48 4.87 -7.60 -0.15
CA ILE A 48 5.91 -6.55 -0.15
C ILE A 48 5.39 -5.27 0.52
N TYR A 49 4.17 -4.84 0.18
CA TYR A 49 3.55 -3.68 0.82
C TYR A 49 3.23 -3.92 2.30
N ALA A 50 2.65 -5.07 2.63
CA ALA A 50 2.32 -5.44 4.00
C ALA A 50 3.57 -5.42 4.89
N LYS A 51 4.69 -5.97 4.41
CA LYS A 51 5.99 -5.90 5.09
C LYS A 51 6.51 -4.47 5.22
N ALA A 52 6.41 -3.65 4.16
CA ALA A 52 6.86 -2.25 4.21
C ALA A 52 6.04 -1.43 5.22
N PHE A 53 4.75 -1.73 5.36
CA PHE A 53 3.87 -1.10 6.32
C PHE A 53 3.84 -1.79 7.68
N ASP A 54 4.56 -2.90 7.85
CA ASP A 54 4.59 -3.70 9.08
C ASP A 54 3.15 -4.01 9.59
N ILE A 55 2.38 -4.66 8.71
CA ILE A 55 1.01 -5.19 8.93
C ILE A 55 0.87 -6.53 8.20
N SER A 56 -0.23 -7.24 8.43
CA SER A 56 -0.61 -8.42 7.66
C SER A 56 -1.20 -8.08 6.27
N VAL A 57 -1.18 -9.05 5.35
CA VAL A 57 -1.84 -8.90 4.04
C VAL A 57 -3.36 -8.79 4.21
N GLU A 58 -3.91 -9.46 5.22
CA GLU A 58 -5.32 -9.42 5.60
C GLU A 58 -5.73 -8.00 6.01
N GLU A 59 -4.95 -7.33 6.85
CA GLU A 59 -5.18 -5.93 7.23
C GLU A 59 -5.09 -4.99 6.01
N LEU A 60 -4.12 -5.24 5.11
CA LEU A 60 -3.97 -4.47 3.90
C LEU A 60 -5.17 -4.62 2.94
N LYS A 61 -5.73 -5.84 2.82
CA LYS A 61 -6.88 -6.15 1.95
C LYS A 61 -8.22 -5.70 2.55
N ASN A 62 -8.40 -5.92 3.85
CA ASN A 62 -9.67 -5.71 4.56
C ASN A 62 -9.79 -4.32 5.18
N PHE A 63 -8.93 -3.38 4.79
CA PHE A 63 -9.05 -1.99 5.21
C PHE A 63 -10.39 -1.40 4.73
N LYS A 64 -11.30 -1.12 5.67
CA LYS A 64 -12.64 -0.58 5.40
C LYS A 64 -12.73 0.96 5.42
N GLY A 65 -11.59 1.66 5.42
CA GLY A 65 -11.57 3.08 5.78
C GLY A 65 -11.56 3.22 7.31
N ALA A 66 -10.79 4.16 7.84
CA ALA A 66 -10.90 4.51 9.25
C ALA A 66 -12.37 4.85 9.56
N PRO A 67 -12.94 4.43 10.72
CA PRO A 67 -14.08 5.16 11.28
C PRO A 67 -13.65 6.62 11.35
N GLN A 68 -14.48 7.49 10.78
CA GLN A 68 -14.24 8.92 10.64
C GLN A 68 -13.67 9.49 11.95
N LEU A 69 -12.42 9.96 11.91
CA LEU A 69 -11.90 10.97 12.82
C LEU A 69 -12.05 12.33 12.12
#